data_AF-A0A165YV77-F1
#
_entry.id   AF-A0A165YV77-F1
#
_cell.length_a   1.000
_cell.length_b   1.000
_cell.length_c   1.000
_cell.angle_alpha   90.00
_cell.angle_beta   90.00
_cell.angle_gamma   90.00
#
_symmetry.space_group_name_H-M   'P 1'
#
loop_
_entity.id
_entity.type
_entity.pdbx_description
1 polymer ?
#
loop_
_entity_poly.entity_id
_entity_poly.type
_entity_poly.pdbx_seq_one_letter_code
_entity_poly.pdbx_strand_id
1 'polypeptide(L)'
;MQSSQTDSKKLLARDNLYYWERPMITFAVEDTLFKVPQKEFEEKSGLFSDLFSLPARLVSTTEGSSDDNPIHLESIDPNDFRRLLMVLYPENCMNVTPQGHEEWISVLKLSTMWDFVDVRTRALREVSATLESKTPLDRIALAKEYKVPRWLLDAYIALVEQSEPLEKKEIDALGLETVYRLLQIREDTWRNSKGTKGKVLREFHGLEDRIVDNFYEQLKDAGYSGSRDEVPQQI
;
A
#
# COMPACT_ATOMS: atom_id res chain seq x y z
N MET A 1 -57.95 -18.35 43.21
CA MET A 1 -58.04 -16.94 42.77
C MET A 1 -56.63 -16.48 42.44
N GLN A 2 -56.48 -15.89 41.25
CA GLN A 2 -55.29 -15.22 40.70
C GLN A 2 -54.69 -14.23 41.73
N SER A 3 -53.40 -13.93 41.73
CA SER A 3 -52.78 -13.14 40.65
C SER A 3 -51.27 -13.33 40.56
N SER A 4 -50.83 -13.82 39.41
CA SER A 4 -49.47 -13.63 38.90
C SER A 4 -49.32 -12.17 38.50
N GLN A 5 -48.39 -11.46 39.14
CA GLN A 5 -48.07 -10.07 38.84
C GLN A 5 -47.07 -10.07 37.68
N THR A 6 -47.57 -9.83 36.48
CA THR A 6 -46.77 -9.65 35.28
C THR A 6 -46.07 -8.30 35.37
N ASP A 7 -44.76 -8.32 35.62
CA ASP A 7 -43.91 -7.14 35.60
C ASP A 7 -43.77 -6.65 34.15
N SER A 8 -44.69 -5.79 33.73
CA SER A 8 -44.65 -5.16 32.41
C SER A 8 -43.44 -4.24 32.33
N LYS A 9 -42.34 -4.72 31.73
CA LYS A 9 -41.18 -3.89 31.37
C LYS A 9 -41.67 -2.71 30.51
N LYS A 10 -41.58 -1.50 31.09
CA LYS A 10 -41.88 -0.25 30.41
C LYS A 10 -40.97 -0.09 29.19
N LEU A 11 -41.55 0.02 27.99
CA LEU A 11 -40.80 0.28 26.76
C LEU A 11 -40.31 1.74 26.77
N LEU A 12 -39.00 1.92 26.75
CA LEU A 12 -38.37 3.24 26.69
C LEU A 12 -38.39 3.73 25.23
N ALA A 13 -38.79 4.98 25.02
CA ALA A 13 -38.71 5.62 23.71
C ALA A 13 -37.27 6.07 23.44
N ARG A 14 -36.81 5.88 22.21
CA ARG A 14 -35.52 6.40 21.74
C ARG A 14 -35.69 7.89 21.42
N ASP A 15 -34.71 8.70 21.80
CA ASP A 15 -34.69 10.12 21.47
C ASP A 15 -34.25 10.33 20.02
N ASN A 16 -34.96 11.16 19.27
CA ASN A 16 -34.71 11.32 17.83
C ASN A 16 -33.42 12.10 17.51
N LEU A 17 -32.88 12.87 18.46
CA LEU A 17 -31.69 13.71 18.26
C LEU A 17 -30.43 13.08 18.84
N TYR A 18 -30.57 12.32 19.94
CA TYR A 18 -29.46 11.84 20.74
C TYR A 18 -29.43 10.32 20.93
N TYR A 19 -30.21 9.56 20.15
CA TYR A 19 -30.06 8.12 20.02
C TYR A 19 -29.27 7.76 18.76
N TRP A 20 -27.94 7.90 18.84
CA TRP A 20 -27.05 7.56 17.72
C TRP A 20 -26.81 6.06 17.65
N GLU A 21 -27.33 5.41 16.61
CA GLU A 21 -26.89 4.07 16.23
C GLU A 21 -25.64 4.21 15.35
N ARG A 22 -24.47 3.94 15.94
CA ARG A 22 -23.21 3.81 15.19
C ARG A 22 -22.91 2.33 15.03
N PRO A 23 -23.11 1.75 13.84
CA PRO A 23 -22.83 0.33 13.64
C PRO A 23 -21.36 0.07 13.91
N MET A 24 -21.10 -0.95 14.73
CA MET A 24 -19.76 -1.43 15.05
C MET A 24 -19.57 -2.73 14.30
N ILE A 25 -18.34 -2.95 13.85
CA ILE A 25 -17.93 -4.17 13.19
C ILE A 25 -16.81 -4.83 13.99
N THR A 26 -16.85 -6.16 14.05
CA THR A 26 -15.90 -6.98 14.81
C THR A 26 -15.09 -7.83 13.85
N PHE A 27 -13.76 -7.69 13.89
CA PHE A 27 -12.82 -8.49 13.12
C PHE A 27 -12.04 -9.42 14.05
N ALA A 28 -11.78 -10.64 13.60
CA ALA A 28 -10.84 -11.57 14.20
C ALA A 28 -9.60 -11.66 13.32
N VAL A 29 -8.44 -11.29 13.87
CA VAL A 29 -7.14 -11.39 13.23
C VAL A 29 -6.27 -12.27 14.12
N GLU A 30 -5.96 -13.47 13.64
CA GLU A 30 -5.39 -14.55 14.47
C GLU A 30 -6.20 -14.71 15.77
N ASP A 31 -5.57 -14.61 16.94
CA ASP A 31 -6.20 -14.73 18.25
C ASP A 31 -6.66 -13.38 18.84
N THR A 32 -6.72 -12.32 18.02
CA THR A 32 -7.06 -10.95 18.48
C THR A 32 -8.35 -10.44 17.86
N LEU A 33 -9.26 -9.95 18.71
CA LEU A 33 -10.48 -9.26 18.28
C LEU A 33 -10.28 -7.75 18.18
N PHE A 34 -10.78 -7.16 17.11
CA PHE A 34 -10.80 -5.72 16.88
C PHE A 34 -12.24 -5.27 16.65
N LYS A 35 -12.71 -4.31 17.43
CA LYS A 35 -14.07 -3.76 17.30
C LYS A 35 -14.00 -2.27 17.01
N VAL A 36 -14.48 -1.88 15.83
CA VAL A 36 -14.33 -0.51 15.31
C VAL A 36 -15.63 -0.01 14.66
N PRO A 37 -15.83 1.32 14.53
CA PRO A 37 -16.98 1.87 13.82
C PRO A 37 -16.97 1.45 12.33
N GLN A 38 -18.05 0.82 11.86
CA GLN A 38 -18.13 0.29 10.49
C GLN A 38 -17.98 1.37 9.40
N LYS A 39 -18.43 2.59 9.70
CA LYS A 39 -18.52 3.71 8.75
C LYS A 39 -17.24 3.96 7.95
N GLU A 40 -16.07 3.93 8.59
CA GLU A 40 -14.79 4.19 7.89
C GLU A 40 -14.45 3.10 6.87
N PHE A 41 -14.82 1.84 7.13
CA PHE A 41 -14.63 0.75 6.18
C PHE A 41 -15.61 0.87 5.00
N GLU A 42 -16.86 1.21 5.27
CA GLU A 42 -17.90 1.38 4.25
C GLU A 42 -17.64 2.58 3.32
N GLU A 43 -17.19 3.70 3.87
CA GLU A 43 -16.99 4.94 3.11
C GLU A 43 -15.63 4.98 2.38
N LYS A 44 -14.58 4.38 2.95
CA LYS A 44 -13.21 4.55 2.45
C LYS A 44 -12.65 3.34 1.71
N SER A 45 -13.31 2.19 1.75
CA SER A 45 -12.88 0.98 1.02
C SER A 45 -13.94 0.57 0.00
N GLY A 46 -13.54 0.44 -1.26
CA GLY A 46 -14.41 -0.09 -2.31
C GLY A 46 -14.88 -1.51 -2.00
N LEU A 47 -13.96 -2.38 -1.57
CA LEU A 47 -14.25 -3.77 -1.20
C LEU A 47 -15.27 -3.89 -0.07
N PHE A 48 -15.08 -3.14 1.01
CA PHE A 48 -15.98 -3.20 2.17
C PHE A 48 -17.30 -2.50 1.90
N SER A 49 -17.30 -1.41 1.13
CA SER A 49 -18.53 -0.78 0.64
C SER A 49 -19.40 -1.78 -0.13
N ASP A 50 -18.79 -2.50 -1.08
CA ASP A 50 -19.45 -3.54 -1.85
C ASP A 50 -19.96 -4.66 -0.93
N LEU A 51 -19.10 -5.16 -0.02
CA LEU A 51 -19.44 -6.22 0.94
C LEU A 51 -20.67 -5.87 1.79
N PHE A 52 -20.74 -4.64 2.31
CA PHE A 52 -21.87 -4.21 3.16
C PHE A 52 -23.13 -3.87 2.36
N SER A 53 -23.01 -3.59 1.06
CA SER A 53 -24.15 -3.38 0.18
C SER A 53 -24.88 -4.67 -0.22
N LEU A 54 -24.24 -5.84 -0.02
CA LEU A 54 -24.80 -7.13 -0.43
C LEU A 54 -26.06 -7.48 0.37
N PRO A 55 -27.11 -8.03 -0.28
CA PRO A 55 -28.30 -8.48 0.42
C PRO A 55 -27.95 -9.52 1.49
N ALA A 56 -28.58 -9.37 2.65
CA ALA A 56 -28.58 -10.28 3.79
C ALA A 56 -28.76 -11.80 3.49
N ARG A 57 -29.14 -12.19 2.28
CA ARG A 57 -29.25 -13.61 1.88
C ARG A 57 -27.97 -14.21 1.31
N LEU A 58 -27.00 -13.37 0.92
CA LEU A 58 -25.73 -13.78 0.30
C LEU A 58 -24.58 -13.76 1.30
N VAL A 59 -24.64 -12.89 2.30
CA VAL A 59 -23.72 -12.81 3.44
C VAL A 59 -24.39 -13.43 4.66
N SER A 60 -23.64 -14.14 5.52
CA SER A 60 -24.20 -14.53 6.82
C SER A 60 -24.47 -13.24 7.59
N THR A 61 -25.74 -12.90 7.83
CA THR A 61 -26.14 -11.58 8.39
C THR A 61 -25.60 -11.29 9.78
N THR A 62 -24.91 -12.25 10.36
CA THR A 62 -24.28 -12.16 11.66
C THR A 62 -22.79 -11.82 11.54
N GLU A 63 -22.15 -11.90 10.37
CA GLU A 63 -20.69 -11.75 10.25
C GLU A 63 -20.24 -10.34 10.61
N GLY A 64 -19.32 -10.23 11.56
CA GLY A 64 -18.86 -8.97 12.13
C GLY A 64 -19.80 -8.34 13.15
N SER A 65 -20.99 -8.91 13.40
CA SER A 65 -22.00 -8.31 14.28
C SER A 65 -21.70 -8.45 15.78
N SER A 66 -20.89 -9.44 16.16
CA SER A 66 -20.52 -9.72 17.54
C SER A 66 -19.16 -10.38 17.65
N ASP A 67 -18.67 -10.46 18.89
CA ASP A 67 -17.43 -11.16 19.27
C ASP A 67 -17.54 -12.68 19.03
N ASP A 68 -18.76 -13.24 19.06
CA ASP A 68 -19.04 -14.66 18.76
C ASP A 68 -19.13 -14.95 17.26
N ASN A 69 -19.31 -13.91 16.43
CA ASN A 69 -19.38 -14.06 14.98
C ASN A 69 -18.63 -12.92 14.26
N PRO A 70 -17.31 -12.81 14.45
CA PRO A 70 -16.49 -11.77 13.83
C PRO A 70 -16.24 -12.06 12.34
N ILE A 71 -15.79 -11.05 11.60
CA ILE A 71 -15.20 -11.26 10.27
C ILE A 71 -13.77 -11.77 10.47
N HIS A 72 -13.50 -12.98 9.99
CA HIS A 72 -12.17 -13.58 10.09
C HIS A 72 -11.26 -13.09 8.96
N LEU A 73 -10.15 -12.46 9.33
CA LEU A 73 -9.12 -12.01 8.39
C LEU A 73 -7.95 -13.01 8.41
N GLU A 74 -7.95 -13.92 7.45
CA GLU A 74 -6.91 -14.95 7.34
C GLU A 74 -5.59 -14.36 6.81
N SER A 75 -4.46 -14.89 7.31
CA SER A 75 -3.10 -14.52 6.85
C SER A 75 -2.73 -13.03 7.04
N ILE A 76 -3.38 -12.34 7.97
CA ILE A 76 -3.06 -10.96 8.36
C ILE A 76 -2.43 -10.94 9.75
N ASP A 77 -1.33 -10.21 9.91
CA ASP A 77 -0.71 -9.98 11.22
C ASP A 77 -1.55 -8.94 12.01
N PRO A 78 -1.84 -9.18 13.31
CA PRO A 78 -2.60 -8.24 14.14
C PRO A 78 -1.98 -6.84 14.24
N ASN A 79 -0.65 -6.71 14.16
CA ASN A 79 0.02 -5.41 14.15
C ASN A 79 -0.13 -4.69 12.82
N ASP A 80 -0.12 -5.41 11.69
CA ASP A 80 -0.41 -4.82 10.38
C ASP A 80 -1.83 -4.26 10.37
N PHE A 81 -2.80 -5.02 10.87
CA PHE A 81 -4.18 -4.53 10.98
C PHE A 81 -4.28 -3.32 11.91
N ARG A 82 -3.61 -3.36 13.06
CA ARG A 82 -3.56 -2.22 13.99
C ARG A 82 -2.99 -0.95 13.33
N ARG A 83 -1.94 -1.07 12.51
CA ARG A 83 -1.35 0.07 11.79
C ARG A 83 -2.31 0.67 10.76
N LEU A 84 -3.09 -0.16 10.07
CA LEU A 84 -4.16 0.34 9.21
C LEU A 84 -5.20 1.11 10.02
N LEU A 85 -5.64 0.56 11.15
CA LEU A 85 -6.63 1.22 12.02
C LEU A 85 -6.11 2.55 12.59
N MET A 86 -4.83 2.68 12.89
CA MET A 86 -4.22 3.97 13.29
C MET A 86 -4.39 5.06 12.24
N VAL A 87 -4.40 4.69 10.95
CA VAL A 87 -4.59 5.62 9.84
C VAL A 87 -6.08 5.91 9.58
N LEU A 88 -6.95 4.91 9.76
CA LEU A 88 -8.40 5.07 9.60
C LEU A 88 -9.05 5.86 10.75
N TYR A 89 -8.56 5.70 11.98
CA TYR A 89 -9.13 6.28 13.21
C TYR A 89 -8.09 7.08 14.02
N PRO A 90 -7.55 8.19 13.49
CA PRO A 90 -6.49 8.95 14.14
C PRO A 90 -6.90 9.50 15.53
N GLU A 91 -8.16 9.90 15.68
CA GLU A 91 -8.70 10.45 16.93
C GLU A 91 -8.79 9.42 18.06
N ASN A 92 -8.94 8.13 17.73
CA ASN A 92 -9.13 7.05 18.71
C ASN A 92 -7.81 6.51 19.29
N CYS A 93 -6.69 6.77 18.62
CA CYS A 93 -5.38 6.22 18.98
C CYS A 93 -4.42 7.26 19.55
N MET A 94 -4.90 8.28 20.28
CA MET A 94 -4.03 9.36 20.83
C MET A 94 -3.14 10.01 19.75
N ASN A 95 -3.59 10.05 18.49
CA ASN A 95 -2.81 10.49 17.33
C ASN A 95 -1.51 9.69 17.08
N VAL A 96 -1.42 8.45 17.56
CA VAL A 96 -0.33 7.53 17.21
C VAL A 96 -0.51 7.12 15.75
N THR A 97 0.48 7.44 14.92
CA THR A 97 0.55 7.06 13.51
C THR A 97 1.72 6.11 13.28
N PRO A 98 1.69 5.29 12.21
CA PRO A 98 2.87 4.56 11.77
C PRO A 98 4.06 5.52 11.57
N GLN A 99 5.25 5.13 12.03
CA GLN A 99 6.45 5.98 12.01
C GLN A 99 7.57 5.41 11.15
N GLY A 100 7.62 4.08 10.98
CA GLY A 100 8.69 3.40 10.25
C GLY A 100 8.31 3.01 8.82
N HIS A 101 9.32 2.80 7.97
CA HIS A 101 9.15 2.29 6.61
C HIS A 101 8.34 0.99 6.59
N GLU A 102 8.74 0.00 7.39
CA GLU A 102 8.05 -1.31 7.47
C GLU A 102 6.60 -1.16 7.93
N GLU A 103 6.31 -0.20 8.80
CA GLU A 103 4.94 0.03 9.27
C GLU A 103 4.06 0.63 8.17
N TRP A 104 4.62 1.55 7.38
CA TRP A 104 3.92 2.10 6.22
C TRP A 104 3.80 1.09 5.08
N ILE A 105 4.71 0.12 4.95
CA ILE A 105 4.55 -1.04 4.07
C ILE A 105 3.36 -1.90 4.51
N SER A 106 3.17 -2.16 5.81
CA SER A 106 1.98 -2.85 6.32
C SER A 106 0.68 -2.14 5.91
N VAL A 107 0.64 -0.81 6.10
CA VAL A 107 -0.51 0.01 5.71
C VAL A 107 -0.71 -0.04 4.20
N LEU A 108 0.36 0.08 3.41
CA LEU A 108 0.29 0.01 1.95
C LEU A 108 -0.26 -1.34 1.49
N LYS A 109 0.20 -2.44 2.08
CA LYS A 109 -0.28 -3.79 1.78
C LYS A 109 -1.78 -3.92 1.99
N LEU A 110 -2.26 -3.60 3.19
CA LEU A 110 -3.68 -3.77 3.52
C LEU A 110 -4.59 -2.78 2.79
N SER A 111 -4.15 -1.52 2.64
CA SER A 111 -4.91 -0.52 1.89
C SER A 111 -5.01 -0.87 0.40
N THR A 112 -4.02 -1.56 -0.16
CA THR A 112 -4.10 -2.10 -1.53
C THR A 112 -5.03 -3.30 -1.61
N MET A 113 -4.91 -4.24 -0.67
CA MET A 113 -5.71 -5.47 -0.66
C MET A 113 -7.20 -5.19 -0.51
N TRP A 114 -7.56 -4.21 0.30
CA TRP A 114 -8.95 -3.86 0.60
C TRP A 114 -9.41 -2.58 -0.09
N ASP A 115 -8.68 -2.10 -1.09
CA ASP A 115 -9.08 -0.96 -1.92
C ASP A 115 -9.41 0.33 -1.14
N PHE A 116 -8.57 0.66 -0.16
CA PHE A 116 -8.61 1.94 0.54
C PHE A 116 -7.79 2.99 -0.22
N VAL A 117 -8.37 3.62 -1.25
CA VAL A 117 -7.67 4.50 -2.20
C VAL A 117 -6.91 5.64 -1.51
N ASP A 118 -7.56 6.39 -0.62
CA ASP A 118 -6.92 7.53 0.07
C ASP A 118 -5.82 7.09 1.04
N VAL A 119 -6.04 5.97 1.73
CA VAL A 119 -5.07 5.40 2.67
C VAL A 119 -3.85 4.87 1.90
N ARG A 120 -4.08 4.20 0.77
CA ARG A 120 -3.03 3.73 -0.14
C ARG A 120 -2.21 4.90 -0.67
N THR A 121 -2.87 5.97 -1.11
CA THR A 121 -2.20 7.19 -1.59
C THR A 121 -1.30 7.79 -0.52
N ARG A 122 -1.81 7.90 0.73
CA ARG A 122 -1.01 8.35 1.86
C ARG A 122 0.17 7.42 2.12
N ALA A 123 -0.05 6.11 2.17
CA ALA A 123 1.00 5.13 2.43
C ALA A 123 2.10 5.17 1.37
N LEU A 124 1.74 5.31 0.08
CA LEU A 124 2.69 5.47 -1.01
C LEU A 124 3.60 6.68 -0.81
N ARG A 125 3.05 7.82 -0.39
CA ARG A 125 3.85 9.03 -0.12
C ARG A 125 4.86 8.81 1.01
N GLU A 126 4.43 8.22 2.12
CA GLU A 126 5.30 7.97 3.29
C GLU A 126 6.38 6.91 3.00
N VAL A 127 6.05 5.87 2.22
CA VAL A 127 7.02 4.87 1.74
C VAL A 127 8.01 5.53 0.78
N SER A 128 7.54 6.35 -0.17
CA SER A 128 8.39 7.06 -1.13
C SER A 128 9.44 7.93 -0.43
N ALA A 129 9.04 8.65 0.62
CA ALA A 129 9.93 9.52 1.40
C ALA A 129 11.09 8.78 2.09
N THR A 130 10.98 7.46 2.28
CA THR A 130 12.01 6.64 2.95
C THR A 130 12.67 5.64 2.01
N LEU A 131 12.22 5.58 0.75
CA LEU A 131 12.63 4.56 -0.23
C LEU A 131 14.11 4.68 -0.62
N GLU A 132 14.67 5.89 -0.59
CA GLU A 132 16.09 6.13 -0.87
C GLU A 132 17.04 5.41 0.10
N SER A 133 16.57 5.05 1.30
CA SER A 133 17.36 4.27 2.26
C SER A 133 17.43 2.76 1.93
N LYS A 134 16.60 2.29 0.99
CA LYS A 134 16.52 0.89 0.58
C LYS A 134 17.43 0.58 -0.60
N THR A 135 17.82 -0.69 -0.74
CA THR A 135 18.64 -1.13 -1.87
C THR A 135 17.84 -1.02 -3.18
N PRO A 136 18.49 -0.79 -4.34
CA PRO A 136 17.78 -0.73 -5.61
C PRO A 136 16.93 -1.99 -5.89
N LEU A 137 17.39 -3.17 -5.48
CA LEU A 137 16.60 -4.41 -5.61
C LEU A 137 15.29 -4.36 -4.81
N ASP A 138 15.34 -3.89 -3.56
CA ASP A 138 14.14 -3.78 -2.72
C ASP A 138 13.15 -2.80 -3.34
N ARG A 139 13.64 -1.67 -3.88
CA ARG A 139 12.80 -0.69 -4.58
C ARG A 139 12.11 -1.30 -5.80
N ILE A 140 12.84 -2.10 -6.60
CA ILE A 140 12.29 -2.81 -7.77
C ILE A 140 11.21 -3.80 -7.35
N ALA A 141 11.43 -4.56 -6.29
CA ALA A 141 10.45 -5.50 -5.76
C ALA A 141 9.16 -4.78 -5.35
N LEU A 142 9.29 -3.71 -4.54
CA LEU A 142 8.17 -2.88 -4.09
C LEU A 142 7.44 -2.21 -5.27
N ALA A 143 8.18 -1.70 -6.25
CA ALA A 143 7.61 -1.07 -7.43
C ALA A 143 6.75 -2.03 -8.26
N LYS A 144 7.23 -3.27 -8.44
CA LYS A 144 6.50 -4.30 -9.18
C LYS A 144 5.30 -4.84 -8.41
N GLU A 145 5.45 -5.03 -7.10
CA GLU A 145 4.40 -5.52 -6.20
C GLU A 145 3.24 -4.52 -6.12
N TYR A 146 3.55 -3.26 -5.79
CA TYR A 146 2.54 -2.22 -5.59
C TYR A 146 2.18 -1.44 -6.85
N LYS A 147 2.69 -1.84 -8.02
CA LYS A 147 2.42 -1.19 -9.30
C LYS A 147 2.73 0.31 -9.26
N VAL A 148 3.98 0.63 -8.95
CA VAL A 148 4.49 1.99 -8.85
C VAL A 148 5.62 2.20 -9.86
N PRO A 149 5.34 2.69 -11.08
CA PRO A 149 6.34 2.83 -12.13
C PRO A 149 7.47 3.77 -11.78
N ARG A 150 7.19 4.84 -11.02
CA ARG A 150 8.19 5.81 -10.59
C ARG A 150 9.28 5.16 -9.75
N TRP A 151 8.90 4.31 -8.80
CA TRP A 151 9.86 3.57 -7.97
C TRP A 151 10.74 2.63 -8.80
N LEU A 152 10.18 2.03 -9.85
CA LEU A 152 10.93 1.16 -10.76
C LEU A 152 11.97 1.97 -11.56
N LEU A 153 11.54 3.11 -12.11
CA LEU A 153 12.42 4.04 -12.82
C LEU A 153 13.56 4.52 -11.93
N ASP A 154 13.25 5.03 -10.73
CA ASP A 154 14.23 5.55 -9.78
C ASP A 154 15.24 4.48 -9.35
N ALA A 155 14.81 3.23 -9.24
CA ALA A 155 15.69 2.12 -8.93
C ALA A 155 16.63 1.75 -10.10
N TYR A 156 16.14 1.80 -11.35
CA TYR A 156 16.98 1.62 -12.54
C TYR A 156 17.99 2.75 -12.72
N ILE A 157 17.61 3.99 -12.43
CA ILE A 157 18.53 5.14 -12.38
C ILE A 157 19.63 4.85 -11.37
N ALA A 158 19.28 4.46 -10.13
CA ALA A 158 20.24 4.16 -9.09
C ALA A 158 21.24 3.06 -9.51
N LEU A 159 20.77 1.99 -10.17
CA LEU A 159 21.64 0.91 -10.68
C LEU A 159 22.58 1.37 -11.80
N VAL A 160 22.14 2.26 -12.68
CA VAL A 160 23.00 2.83 -13.74
C VAL A 160 24.05 3.77 -13.14
N GLU A 161 23.66 4.58 -12.16
CA GLU A 161 24.53 5.56 -11.51
C GLU A 161 25.56 4.92 -10.58
N GLN A 162 25.25 3.75 -10.01
CA GLN A 162 26.13 2.98 -9.13
C GLN A 162 27.54 2.83 -9.71
N SER A 163 28.56 2.92 -8.85
CA SER A 163 29.97 2.87 -9.27
C SER A 163 30.50 1.44 -9.27
N GLU A 164 29.94 0.61 -8.40
CA GLU A 164 30.24 -0.79 -8.17
C GLU A 164 29.66 -1.68 -9.27
N PRO A 165 30.28 -2.83 -9.57
CA PRO A 165 29.68 -3.84 -10.45
C PRO A 165 28.45 -4.47 -9.79
N LEU A 166 27.51 -4.94 -10.61
CA LEU A 166 26.36 -5.69 -10.11
C LEU A 166 26.83 -7.02 -9.49
N GLU A 167 26.31 -7.33 -8.31
CA GLU A 167 26.56 -8.59 -7.63
C GLU A 167 25.77 -9.73 -8.30
N LYS A 168 26.24 -10.96 -8.11
CA LYS A 168 25.56 -12.14 -8.64
C LYS A 168 24.09 -12.22 -8.20
N LYS A 169 23.80 -11.89 -6.94
CA LYS A 169 22.43 -11.86 -6.40
C LYS A 169 21.54 -10.87 -7.16
N GLU A 170 22.08 -9.71 -7.52
CA GLU A 170 21.36 -8.69 -8.31
C GLU A 170 21.11 -9.18 -9.73
N ILE A 171 22.11 -9.81 -10.35
CA ILE A 171 21.99 -10.38 -11.69
C ILE A 171 20.90 -11.46 -11.73
N ASP A 172 20.91 -12.36 -10.75
CA ASP A 172 19.94 -13.46 -10.65
C ASP A 172 18.51 -12.91 -10.41
N ALA A 173 18.35 -11.86 -9.60
CA ALA A 173 17.05 -11.25 -9.30
C ALA A 173 16.47 -10.41 -10.46
N LEU A 174 17.31 -9.71 -11.22
CA LEU A 174 16.89 -8.83 -12.32
C LEU A 174 16.63 -9.61 -13.63
N GLY A 175 17.32 -10.73 -13.81
CA GLY A 175 17.36 -11.49 -15.05
C GLY A 175 18.32 -10.88 -16.07
N LEU A 176 18.88 -11.75 -16.92
CA LEU A 176 19.95 -11.40 -17.88
C LEU A 176 19.57 -10.28 -18.84
N GLU A 177 18.32 -10.26 -19.32
CA GLU A 177 17.86 -9.24 -20.27
C GLU A 177 17.86 -7.84 -19.63
N THR A 178 17.33 -7.71 -18.41
CA THR A 178 17.32 -6.45 -17.67
C THR A 178 18.74 -5.96 -17.40
N VAL A 179 19.60 -6.88 -16.95
CA VAL A 179 21.02 -6.58 -16.66
C VAL A 179 21.74 -6.11 -17.92
N TYR A 180 21.56 -6.80 -19.05
CA TYR A 180 22.18 -6.44 -20.31
C TYR A 180 21.84 -5.00 -20.72
N ARG A 181 20.54 -4.64 -20.69
CA ARG A 181 20.09 -3.28 -21.02
C ARG A 181 20.63 -2.23 -20.05
N LEU A 182 20.64 -2.51 -18.74
CA LEU A 182 21.21 -1.59 -17.74
C LEU A 182 22.71 -1.34 -18.01
N LEU A 183 23.46 -2.39 -18.34
CA LEU A 183 24.89 -2.28 -18.64
C LEU A 183 25.14 -1.51 -19.95
N GLN A 184 24.29 -1.67 -20.97
CA GLN A 184 24.37 -0.85 -22.19
C GLN A 184 24.19 0.63 -21.87
N ILE A 185 23.16 0.97 -21.09
CA ILE A 185 22.91 2.37 -20.70
C ILE A 185 24.11 2.92 -19.91
N ARG A 186 24.66 2.11 -19.01
CA ARG A 186 25.84 2.46 -18.19
C ARG A 186 27.10 2.65 -19.02
N GLU A 187 27.36 1.82 -20.02
CA GLU A 187 28.50 1.97 -20.93
C GLU A 187 28.40 3.26 -21.75
N ASP A 188 27.20 3.60 -22.23
CA ASP A 188 26.97 4.83 -22.98
C ASP A 188 27.20 6.09 -22.13
N THR A 189 26.81 6.09 -20.84
CA THR A 189 27.08 7.23 -19.94
C THR A 189 28.58 7.40 -19.66
N TRP A 190 29.36 6.32 -19.73
CA TRP A 190 30.82 6.40 -19.72
C TRP A 190 31.39 6.95 -21.03
N ARG A 191 30.93 6.47 -22.19
CA ARG A 191 31.46 6.87 -23.51
C ARG A 191 31.22 8.34 -23.83
N ASN A 192 30.09 8.87 -23.39
CA ASN A 192 29.70 10.25 -23.65
C ASN A 192 30.30 11.25 -22.63
N SER A 193 31.10 10.79 -21.67
CA SER A 193 31.75 11.66 -20.70
C SER A 193 32.76 12.62 -21.34
N LYS A 194 32.54 13.93 -21.22
CA LYS A 194 33.51 14.96 -21.64
C LYS A 194 34.53 15.24 -20.54
N GLY A 195 35.73 14.68 -20.66
CA GLY A 195 36.83 14.97 -19.74
C GLY A 195 37.68 16.16 -20.20
N THR A 196 37.68 17.28 -19.45
CA THR A 196 38.74 18.30 -19.54
C THR A 196 39.77 18.03 -18.44
N LYS A 197 40.95 17.54 -18.81
CA LYS A 197 42.13 17.33 -17.95
C LYS A 197 41.83 16.67 -16.58
N GLY A 198 41.80 15.33 -16.57
CA GLY A 198 42.10 14.52 -15.38
C GLY A 198 40.93 14.14 -14.46
N LYS A 199 39.71 14.61 -14.73
CA LYS A 199 38.49 14.08 -14.09
C LYS A 199 37.50 13.66 -15.18
N VAL A 200 37.23 12.36 -15.28
CA VAL A 200 36.12 11.82 -16.08
C VAL A 200 34.86 11.98 -15.23
N LEU A 201 33.93 12.83 -15.65
CA LEU A 201 32.62 12.96 -15.03
C LEU A 201 31.61 12.23 -15.92
N ARG A 202 30.91 11.21 -15.40
CA ARG A 202 29.82 10.56 -16.15
C ARG A 202 28.73 11.59 -16.46
N GLU A 203 28.19 11.56 -17.66
CA GLU A 203 27.05 12.40 -18.07
C GLU A 203 25.76 11.58 -18.00
N PHE A 204 24.75 12.08 -17.26
CA PHE A 204 23.45 11.43 -17.07
C PHE A 204 22.28 12.20 -17.71
N HIS A 205 22.57 13.09 -18.66
CA HIS A 205 21.54 13.86 -19.35
C HIS A 205 20.59 12.93 -20.13
N GLY A 206 19.28 13.13 -19.97
CA GLY A 206 18.24 12.29 -20.61
C GLY A 206 18.21 10.85 -20.11
N LEU A 207 18.77 10.56 -18.93
CA LEU A 207 18.81 9.20 -18.40
C LEU A 207 17.41 8.65 -18.11
N GLU A 208 16.50 9.47 -17.58
CA GLU A 208 15.11 9.07 -17.34
C GLU A 208 14.45 8.61 -18.65
N ASP A 209 14.52 9.43 -19.70
CA ASP A 209 13.94 9.12 -21.02
C ASP A 209 14.53 7.84 -21.61
N ARG A 210 15.85 7.64 -21.49
CA ARG A 210 16.51 6.42 -21.97
C ARG A 210 16.06 5.19 -21.22
N ILE A 211 15.87 5.28 -19.91
CA ILE A 211 15.36 4.16 -19.11
C ILE A 211 13.89 3.89 -19.46
N VAL A 212 13.07 4.94 -19.59
CA VAL A 212 11.69 4.78 -20.05
C VAL A 212 11.64 4.07 -21.40
N ASP A 213 12.43 4.50 -22.37
CA ASP A 213 12.48 3.89 -23.70
C ASP A 213 12.94 2.41 -23.65
N ASN A 214 14.00 2.11 -22.90
CA ASN A 214 14.57 0.76 -22.86
C ASN A 214 13.74 -0.22 -22.02
N PHE A 215 13.00 0.28 -21.02
CA PHE A 215 12.25 -0.52 -20.05
C PHE A 215 10.74 -0.26 -20.09
N TYR A 216 10.22 0.32 -21.18
CA TYR A 216 8.81 0.70 -21.32
C TYR A 216 7.83 -0.43 -20.97
N GLU A 217 8.06 -1.65 -21.48
CA GLU A 217 7.18 -2.77 -21.17
C GLU A 217 7.25 -3.18 -19.68
N GLN A 218 8.43 -3.10 -19.06
CA GLN A 218 8.55 -3.37 -17.62
C GLN A 218 7.89 -2.29 -16.77
N LEU A 219 7.91 -1.03 -17.22
CA LEU A 219 7.18 0.07 -16.59
C LEU A 219 5.67 -0.12 -16.74
N LYS A 220 5.19 -0.56 -17.91
CA LYS A 220 3.77 -0.93 -18.11
C LYS A 220 3.34 -2.07 -17.21
N ASP A 221 4.15 -3.11 -17.07
CA ASP A 221 3.89 -4.21 -16.14
C ASP A 221 3.84 -3.74 -14.67
N ALA A 222 4.57 -2.66 -14.35
CA ALA A 222 4.53 -1.97 -13.07
C ALA A 222 3.39 -0.92 -12.97
N GLY A 223 2.44 -0.90 -13.90
CA GLY A 223 1.26 -0.04 -13.84
C GLY A 223 1.39 1.30 -14.57
N TYR A 224 2.40 1.47 -15.43
CA TYR A 224 2.55 2.71 -16.20
C TYR A 224 1.53 2.77 -17.33
N SER A 225 0.82 3.91 -17.42
CA SER A 225 -0.21 4.16 -18.43
C SER A 225 0.12 5.33 -19.37
N GLY A 226 1.27 6.00 -19.17
CA GLY A 226 1.72 7.09 -20.04
C GLY A 226 2.38 6.60 -21.32
N SER A 227 2.79 7.55 -22.18
CA SER A 227 3.45 7.22 -23.45
C SER A 227 4.94 6.91 -23.27
N ARG A 228 5.58 6.37 -24.30
CA ARG A 228 7.02 6.05 -24.28
C ARG A 228 7.93 7.29 -24.21
N ASP A 229 7.38 8.46 -24.53
CA ASP A 229 8.08 9.75 -24.53
C ASP A 229 7.81 10.55 -23.24
N GLU A 230 7.12 9.96 -22.25
CA GLU A 230 6.77 10.60 -21.00
C GLU A 230 7.45 9.90 -19.81
N VAL A 231 7.85 10.69 -18.82
CA VAL A 231 8.47 10.17 -17.60
C VAL A 231 7.38 9.98 -16.53
N PRO A 232 7.32 8.80 -15.85
CA PRO A 232 6.49 8.62 -14.66
C PRO A 232 6.68 9.75 -13.63
N GLN A 233 5.57 10.34 -13.18
CA GLN A 233 5.57 11.42 -12.20
C GLN A 233 5.91 10.93 -10.79
N GLN A 234 6.41 11.83 -9.94
CA GLN A 234 6.62 11.57 -8.52
C GLN A 234 5.28 11.39 -7.78
N ILE A 235 5.33 10.65 -6.67
CA ILE A 235 4.19 10.38 -5.78
C ILE A 235 4.26 11.30 -4.55
#